data_AF-A0A453A7N8-F1
#
_entry.id   AF-A0A453A7N8-F1
#
_cell.length_a   1.000
_cell.length_b   1.000
_cell.length_c   1.000
_cell.angle_alpha   90.00
_cell.angle_beta   90.00
_cell.angle_gamma   90.00
#
_symmetry.space_group_name_H-M   'P 1'
#
loop_
_entity.id
_entity.type
_entity.pdbx_description
1 polymer ?
#
loop_
_entity_poly.entity_id
_entity_poly.type
_entity_poly.pdbx_seq_one_letter_code
_entity_poly.pdbx_strand_id
1 'polypeptide(L)'
;MLLKIRAVKDSLRDKPGKFEESMINAAILYVHAVKDSFRDKPDKFGEFLALLRGVYSKRIDARAFAGALKVLFDGRPELILQFNAFMTS
;
A
#
# COMPACT_ATOMS: atom_id res chain seq x y z
N MET A 1 -10.80 2.26 10.21
CA MET A 1 -10.18 2.07 8.88
C MET A 1 -10.46 3.24 7.92
N LEU A 2 -11.71 3.71 7.77
CA LEU A 2 -12.04 4.84 6.88
C LEU A 2 -11.64 6.25 7.40
N LEU A 3 -11.39 6.41 8.70
CA LEU A 3 -10.97 7.69 9.28
C LEU A 3 -9.56 8.14 8.79
N LYS A 4 -8.61 7.21 8.59
CA LYS A 4 -7.24 7.57 8.19
C LYS A 4 -7.16 8.12 6.77
N ILE A 5 -7.99 7.63 5.85
CA ILE A 5 -8.00 8.10 4.44
C ILE A 5 -8.58 9.51 4.32
N ARG A 6 -9.60 9.84 5.14
CA ARG A 6 -10.16 11.20 5.19
C ARG A 6 -9.17 12.20 5.78
N ALA A 7 -8.49 11.82 6.86
CA ALA A 7 -7.44 12.64 7.46
C ALA A 7 -6.30 12.92 6.46
N VAL A 8 -5.87 11.92 5.69
CA VAL A 8 -4.87 12.10 4.62
C VAL A 8 -5.36 13.11 3.57
N LYS A 9 -6.62 13.02 3.12
CA LYS A 9 -7.16 13.95 2.13
C LYS A 9 -7.26 15.40 2.63
N ASP A 10 -7.63 15.57 3.91
CA ASP A 10 -7.78 16.88 4.53
C ASP A 10 -6.40 17.52 4.83
N SER A 11 -5.36 16.71 5.07
CA SER A 11 -3.97 17.13 5.26
C SER A 11 -3.27 17.61 3.97
N LEU A 12 -3.61 17.03 2.80
CA LEU A 12 -3.04 17.42 1.49
C LEU A 12 -3.35 18.86 1.05
N ARG A 13 -4.16 19.60 1.83
CA ARG A 13 -4.55 20.99 1.56
C ARG A 13 -3.61 22.01 2.23
N ASP A 14 -2.77 21.58 3.16
CA ASP A 14 -1.76 22.40 3.83
C ASP A 14 -0.39 21.73 3.64
N LYS A 15 0.73 22.45 3.77
CA LYS A 15 2.07 21.88 3.53
C LYS A 15 2.26 20.56 4.30
N PRO A 16 2.81 19.50 3.67
CA PRO A 16 2.93 18.21 4.34
C PRO A 16 3.76 18.38 5.61
N GLY A 17 3.15 18.14 6.77
CA GLY A 17 3.88 18.11 8.04
C GLY A 17 4.91 16.99 8.03
N LYS A 18 5.95 17.06 8.88
CA LYS A 18 7.00 16.01 9.02
C LYS A 18 6.44 14.58 9.14
N PHE A 19 5.25 14.42 9.70
CA PHE A 19 4.56 13.14 9.80
C PHE A 19 4.10 12.61 8.44
N GLU A 20 3.54 13.47 7.58
CA GLU A 20 3.12 13.10 6.23
C GLU A 20 4.30 12.76 5.33
N GLU A 21 5.40 13.51 5.44
CA GLU A 21 6.65 13.21 4.74
C GLU A 21 7.17 11.82 5.12
N SER A 22 7.16 11.48 6.41
CA SER A 22 7.53 10.14 6.90
C SER A 22 6.61 9.05 6.33
N MET A 23 5.30 9.29 6.29
CA MET A 23 4.32 8.37 5.72
C MET A 23 4.50 8.16 4.21
N ILE A 24 4.80 9.23 3.47
CA ILE A 24 5.08 9.16 2.03
C ILE A 24 6.36 8.36 1.78
N ASN A 25 7.42 8.63 2.55
CA ASN A 25 8.69 7.91 2.44
C ASN A 25 8.50 6.42 2.74
N ALA A 26 7.76 6.07 3.78
CA ALA A 26 7.46 4.70 4.12
C ALA A 26 6.62 3.99 3.04
N ALA A 27 5.69 4.69 2.40
CA ALA A 27 4.90 4.15 1.28
C ALA A 27 5.78 3.87 0.05
N ILE A 28 6.70 4.79 -0.27
CA ILE A 28 7.66 4.62 -1.38
C ILE A 28 8.56 3.40 -1.13
N LEU A 29 9.13 3.29 0.07
CA LEU A 29 9.96 2.15 0.46
C LEU A 29 9.21 0.82 0.34
N TYR A 30 7.94 0.79 0.76
CA TYR A 30 7.11 -0.40 0.65
C TYR A 30 6.84 -0.80 -0.81
N VAL A 31 6.52 0.16 -1.69
CA VAL A 31 6.34 -0.11 -3.12
C VAL A 31 7.63 -0.64 -3.76
N HIS A 32 8.79 -0.10 -3.36
CA HIS A 32 10.10 -0.60 -3.81
C HIS A 32 10.35 -2.03 -3.36
N ALA A 33 10.09 -2.36 -2.09
CA ALA A 33 10.26 -3.72 -1.57
C ALA A 33 9.38 -4.74 -2.33
N VAL A 34 8.12 -4.40 -2.60
CA VAL A 34 7.22 -5.25 -3.40
C VAL A 34 7.77 -5.43 -4.82
N LYS A 35 8.26 -4.36 -5.45
CA LYS A 35 8.88 -4.43 -6.79
C LYS A 35 10.08 -5.35 -6.81
N ASP A 36 10.96 -5.27 -5.83
CA ASP A 36 12.16 -6.09 -5.73
C ASP A 36 11.82 -7.57 -5.47
N SER A 37 10.81 -7.85 -4.63
CA SER A 37 10.34 -9.22 -4.39
C SER A 37 9.71 -9.87 -5.63
N PHE A 38 9.22 -9.07 -6.58
CA PHE A 38 8.66 -9.52 -7.86
C PHE A 38 9.56 -9.17 -9.06
N ARG A 39 10.87 -8.98 -8.85
CA ARG A 39 11.81 -8.63 -9.92
C ARG A 39 11.75 -9.58 -11.12
N ASP A 40 11.63 -10.88 -10.85
CA ASP A 40 11.55 -11.93 -11.87
C ASP A 40 10.12 -12.23 -12.33
N LYS A 41 9.12 -11.52 -11.77
CA LYS A 41 7.68 -11.72 -12.01
C LYS A 41 6.97 -10.37 -12.22
N PRO A 42 7.24 -9.67 -13.34
CA PRO A 42 6.70 -8.33 -13.59
C PRO A 42 5.16 -8.30 -13.67
N ASP A 43 4.54 -9.42 -14.04
CA ASP A 43 3.09 -9.65 -14.00
C ASP A 43 2.52 -9.47 -12.59
N LYS A 44 3.19 -10.02 -11.57
CA LYS A 44 2.77 -9.91 -10.17
C LYS A 44 2.89 -8.50 -9.61
N PHE A 45 3.94 -7.77 -10.00
CA PHE A 45 4.03 -6.34 -9.69
C PHE A 45 2.92 -5.54 -10.39
N GLY A 46 2.57 -5.91 -11.63
CA GLY A 46 1.43 -5.35 -12.35
C GLY A 46 0.08 -5.57 -11.64
N GLU A 47 -0.15 -6.78 -11.13
CA GLU A 47 -1.32 -7.13 -10.31
C GLU A 47 -1.38 -6.26 -9.03
N PHE A 48 -0.26 -6.09 -8.33
CA PHE A 48 -0.18 -5.21 -7.16
C PHE A 48 -0.59 -3.76 -7.48
N LEU A 49 -0.05 -3.19 -8.56
CA LEU A 49 -0.41 -1.84 -8.99
C LEU A 49 -1.89 -1.72 -9.38
N ALA A 50 -2.47 -2.77 -9.98
CA ALA A 50 -3.89 -2.81 -10.30
C ALA A 50 -4.77 -2.77 -9.05
N LEU A 51 -4.40 -3.50 -8.00
CA LEU A 51 -5.09 -3.47 -6.71
C LEU A 51 -5.03 -2.07 -6.07
N LEU A 52 -3.85 -1.42 -6.07
CA LEU A 52 -3.70 -0.05 -5.59
C LEU A 52 -4.60 0.92 -6.34
N ARG A 53 -4.58 0.88 -7.69
CA ARG A 53 -5.47 1.71 -8.52
C ARG A 53 -6.94 1.47 -8.22
N GLY A 54 -7.33 0.23 -7.95
CA GLY A 54 -8.69 -0.14 -7.55
C GLY A 54 -9.14 0.53 -6.25
N VAL A 55 -8.26 0.60 -5.25
CA VAL A 55 -8.50 1.32 -3.98
C VAL A 55 -8.59 2.83 -4.21
N TYR A 56 -7.63 3.42 -4.95
CA TYR A 56 -7.65 4.86 -5.26
C TYR A 56 -8.91 5.27 -6.04
N SER A 57 -9.35 4.44 -6.98
CA SER A 57 -10.56 4.67 -7.79
C SER A 57 -11.85 4.30 -7.06
N LYS A 58 -11.78 3.86 -5.79
CA LYS A 58 -12.90 3.38 -4.98
C LYS A 58 -13.70 2.22 -5.62
N ARG A 59 -13.09 1.48 -6.54
CA ARG A 59 -13.67 0.28 -7.16
C ARG A 59 -13.52 -0.96 -6.29
N ILE A 60 -12.49 -0.95 -5.45
CA ILE A 60 -12.17 -2.01 -4.50
C ILE A 60 -12.16 -1.37 -3.11
N ASP A 61 -12.84 -2.00 -2.15
CA ASP A 61 -12.79 -1.56 -0.76
C ASP A 61 -11.56 -2.13 -0.02
N ALA A 62 -11.34 -1.67 1.21
CA ALA A 62 -10.19 -2.11 2.01
C ALA A 62 -10.19 -3.61 2.33
N ARG A 63 -11.36 -4.26 2.42
CA ARG A 63 -11.45 -5.71 2.71
C ARG A 63 -11.09 -6.52 1.48
N ALA A 64 -11.63 -6.15 0.33
CA ALA A 64 -11.32 -6.78 -0.94
C ALA A 64 -9.84 -6.58 -1.31
N PHE A 65 -9.27 -5.40 -1.04
CA PHE A 65 -7.85 -5.15 -1.19
C PHE A 65 -7.01 -6.08 -0.30
N ALA A 66 -7.32 -6.17 1.00
CA ALA A 66 -6.57 -7.03 1.93
C ALA A 66 -6.65 -8.52 1.54
N GLY A 67 -7.80 -9.00 1.07
CA GLY A 67 -7.96 -10.36 0.58
C GLY A 67 -7.12 -10.64 -0.66
N ALA A 68 -7.17 -9.77 -1.67
CA ALA A 68 -6.38 -9.90 -2.88
C ALA A 68 -4.87 -9.79 -2.61
N LEU A 69 -4.47 -8.94 -1.66
CA LEU A 69 -3.07 -8.78 -1.26
C LEU A 69 -2.51 -10.05 -0.61
N LYS A 70 -3.31 -10.74 0.22
CA LYS A 70 -2.92 -12.04 0.81
C LYS A 70 -2.71 -13.11 -0.25
N VAL A 71 -3.57 -13.17 -1.27
CA VAL A 71 -3.42 -14.11 -2.38
C VAL A 71 -2.19 -13.77 -3.23
N LEU A 72 -1.98 -12.48 -3.51
CA LEU A 72 -0.85 -12.03 -4.32
C LEU A 72 0.50 -12.33 -3.66
N PHE A 73 0.55 -12.25 -2.33
CA PHE A 73 1.76 -12.52 -1.54
C PHE A 73 1.79 -13.94 -0.95
N ASP A 74 0.99 -14.86 -1.48
CA ASP A 74 1.04 -16.25 -1.04
C ASP A 74 2.44 -16.83 -1.28
N GLY A 75 2.95 -17.56 -0.28
CA GLY A 75 4.34 -18.02 -0.23
C GLY A 75 5.40 -16.92 0.02
N ARG A 76 4.99 -15.67 0.32
CA ARG A 76 5.88 -14.52 0.63
C ARG A 76 5.44 -13.78 1.91
N PRO A 77 5.53 -14.42 3.09
CA PRO A 77 5.08 -13.84 4.35
C PRO A 77 5.82 -12.54 4.74
N GLU A 78 7.04 -12.34 4.26
CA GLU A 78 7.85 -11.14 4.49
C GLU A 78 7.16 -9.85 4.00
N LEU A 79 6.45 -9.92 2.87
CA LEU A 79 5.74 -8.78 2.30
C LEU A 79 4.50 -8.39 3.11
N ILE A 80 3.82 -9.40 3.69
CA ILE A 80 2.67 -9.18 4.57
C ILE A 80 3.14 -8.58 5.90
N LEU A 81 4.26 -9.06 6.45
CA LEU A 81 4.84 -8.51 7.68
C LEU A 81 5.26 -7.06 7.51
N GLN A 82 5.94 -6.72 6.41
CA GLN A 82 6.30 -5.34 6.08
C GLN A 82 5.07 -4.44 5.90
N PHE A 83 4.00 -4.96 5.28
CA PHE A 83 2.73 -4.23 5.15
C PHE A 83 2.09 -3.92 6.51
N ASN A 84 2.08 -4.90 7.42
CA ASN A 84 1.50 -4.73 8.76
C ASN A 84 2.32 -3.74 9.61
N ALA A 85 3.65 -3.74 9.45
CA ALA A 85 4.53 -2.76 10.08
C ALA A 85 4.25 -1.33 9.55
N PHE A 86 4.06 -1.18 8.24
CA PHE A 86 3.68 0.10 7.63
C PHE A 86 2.32 0.63 8.12
N MET A 87 1.35 -0.24 8.38
CA MET A 87 -0.01 0.16 8.79
C MET A 87 -0.15 0.51 10.28
N THR A 88 0.78 0.04 11.12
CA THR A 88 0.73 0.14 12.58
C THR A 88 1.59 1.28 13.14
N SER A 89 2.64 1.67 12.42
CA SER A 89 3.53 2.78 12.83
C SER A 89 2.98 4.16 12.55
#